data_AF-A0A931AGZ2-F1
#
_entry.id   AF-A0A931AGZ2-F1
#
_cell.length_a   1.000
_cell.length_b   1.000
_cell.length_c   1.000
_cell.angle_alpha   90.00
_cell.angle_beta   90.00
_cell.angle_gamma   90.00
#
_symmetry.space_group_name_H-M   'P 1'
#
loop_
_entity.id
_entity.type
_entity.pdbx_description
1 polymer ?
#
loop_
_entity_poly.entity_id
_entity_poly.type
_entity_poly.pdbx_seq_one_letter_code
_entity_poly.pdbx_strand_id
1 'polypeptide(L)' 'MTDTVEFDVPPSGNQIEFRVMDLVRYRDGQMVEHWAVADAMSLLRQTGALA' A
#
# COMPACT_ATOMS: atom_id res chain seq x y z
N MET A 1 3.36 0.66 -14.21
CA MET A 1 2.69 1.64 -13.35
C MET A 1 3.09 1.27 -11.95
N THR A 2 3.73 2.18 -11.21
CA THR A 2 4.28 1.86 -9.89
C THR A 2 3.72 2.86 -8.89
N ASP A 3 2.87 2.36 -8.00
CA ASP A 3 2.35 3.11 -6.86
C ASP A 3 3.30 2.93 -5.69
N THR A 4 4.28 3.83 -5.61
CA THR A 4 5.23 3.86 -4.49
C THR A 4 4.78 4.89 -3.47
N VAL A 5 4.57 4.44 -2.24
CA VAL A 5 4.34 5.31 -1.07
C VAL A 5 5.45 5.03 -0.07
N GLU A 6 6.19 6.08 0.28
CA GLU A 6 7.28 6.04 1.26
C GLU A 6 6.78 6.52 2.62
N PHE A 7 7.12 5.79 3.70
CA PHE A 7 6.64 6.07 5.07
C PHE A 7 7.75 6.50 6.05
N ASP A 8 9.03 6.47 5.65
CA ASP A 8 10.19 6.80 6.49
C ASP A 8 10.16 6.15 7.90
N VAL A 9 9.98 4.82 7.92
CA VAL A 9 9.89 4.03 9.15
C VAL A 9 11.11 3.10 9.27
N PRO A 10 11.80 3.05 10.43
CA PRO A 10 12.86 2.08 10.67
C PRO A 10 12.36 0.62 10.54
N PRO A 11 13.23 -0.35 10.20
CA PRO A 11 12.85 -1.75 10.17
C PRO A 11 12.30 -2.21 11.54
N SER A 12 11.01 -2.55 11.58
CA SER A 12 10.35 -2.95 12.83
C SER A 12 10.63 -4.41 13.22
N GLY A 13 10.97 -5.27 12.26
CA GLY A 13 11.11 -6.71 12.45
C GLY A 13 9.79 -7.46 12.69
N ASN A 14 8.65 -6.74 12.67
CA ASN A 14 7.33 -7.32 12.92
C ASN A 14 6.78 -7.98 11.66
N GLN A 15 6.03 -9.07 11.85
CA GLN A 15 5.11 -9.54 10.82
C GLN A 15 3.95 -8.55 10.71
N ILE A 16 3.61 -8.18 9.49
CA ILE A 16 2.52 -7.24 9.21
C ILE A 16 1.47 -7.86 8.28
N GLU A 17 0.25 -7.37 8.39
CA GLU A 17 -0.82 -7.53 7.42
C GLU A 17 -0.97 -6.23 6.64
N PHE A 18 -0.89 -6.32 5.31
CA PHE A 18 -1.04 -5.17 4.41
C PHE A 18 -2.34 -5.27 3.63
N ARG A 19 -3.23 -4.29 3.83
CA ARG A 19 -4.54 -4.21 3.16
C ARG A 19 -4.57 -3.04 2.18
N VAL A 20 -4.99 -3.35 0.95
CA VAL A 20 -5.09 -2.39 -0.16
C VAL A 20 -6.41 -2.63 -0.89
N MET A 21 -7.01 -1.56 -1.40
CA MET A 21 -8.03 -1.63 -2.45
C MET A 21 -7.48 -1.04 -3.74
N ASP A 22 -7.66 -1.78 -4.83
CA ASP A 22 -7.22 -1.38 -6.16
C ASP A 22 -8.41 -1.09 -7.07
N LEU A 23 -8.34 0.01 -7.81
CA LEU A 23 -9.20 0.32 -8.94
C LEU A 23 -8.36 0.24 -10.21
N VAL A 24 -8.69 -0.73 -11.07
CA VAL A 24 -7.95 -0.98 -12.31
C VAL A 24 -8.86 -0.76 -13.51
N ARG A 25 -8.41 0.03 -14.49
CA ARG A 25 -9.10 0.17 -15.77
C ARG A 25 -8.37 -0.62 -16.84
N TYR A 26 -9.14 -1.43 -17.57
CA TYR A 26 -8.67 -2.18 -18.74
C TYR A 26 -9.21 -1.58 -20.04
N ARG A 27 -8.42 -1.67 -21.10
CA ARG A 27 -8.82 -1.39 -22.48
C ARG A 27 -8.10 -2.35 -23.41
N ASP A 28 -8.84 -3.00 -24.30
CA ASP A 28 -8.29 -3.98 -25.27
C ASP A 28 -7.46 -5.10 -24.62
N GLY A 29 -7.91 -5.56 -23.44
CA GLY A 29 -7.23 -6.60 -22.65
C GLY A 29 -5.98 -6.13 -21.89
N GLN A 30 -5.63 -4.85 -21.96
CA GLN A 30 -4.47 -4.27 -21.28
C GLN A 30 -4.89 -3.35 -20.13
N MET A 31 -4.15 -3.39 -19.02
CA MET A 31 -4.30 -2.43 -17.94
C MET A 31 -3.77 -1.07 -18.38
N VAL A 32 -4.62 -0.06 -18.38
CA VAL A 32 -4.29 1.30 -18.85
C VAL A 32 -4.28 2.33 -17.73
N GLU A 33 -4.75 1.95 -16.54
CA GLU A 33 -4.79 2.80 -15.36
C GLU A 33 -4.96 1.93 -14.11
N HIS A 34 -4.32 2.35 -13.02
CA HIS A 34 -4.36 1.69 -11.73
C HIS A 34 -4.32 2.76 -10.65
N TRP A 35 -5.23 2.67 -9.69
CA TRP A 35 -5.24 3.50 -8.49
C TRP A 35 -5.33 2.57 -7.31
N ALA A 36 -4.52 2.83 -6.28
CA ALA A 36 -4.52 2.05 -5.06
C ALA A 36 -4.74 2.95 -3.84
N VAL A 37 -5.43 2.41 -2.85
CA VAL A 37 -5.47 2.99 -1.49
C VAL A 37 -5.08 1.92 -0.49
N ALA A 38 -4.04 2.20 0.29
CA ALA A 38 -3.59 1.35 1.38
C ALA A 38 -4.14 1.83 2.72
N ASP A 39 -4.39 0.91 3.65
CA ASP A 39 -4.66 1.23 5.05
C ASP A 39 -3.34 1.61 5.76
N ALA A 40 -2.85 2.81 5.45
CA ALA A 40 -1.58 3.33 5.94
C ALA A 40 -1.55 3.44 7.48
N MET A 41 -2.68 3.74 8.12
CA MET A 41 -2.75 3.89 9.57
C MET A 41 -2.58 2.54 10.27
N SER A 42 -3.25 1.49 9.79
CA SER A 42 -3.03 0.14 10.31
C SER A 42 -1.60 -0.33 10.04
N LEU A 43 -1.01 0.02 8.89
CA LEU A 43 0.38 -0.32 8.58
C LEU A 43 1.36 0.35 9.57
N LEU A 44 1.27 1.67 9.76
CA LEU A 44 2.15 2.42 10.67
C LEU A 44 2.01 1.98 12.13
N ARG A 45 0.81 1.53 12.53
CA ARG A 45 0.60 0.94 13.86
C ARG A 45 1.29 -0.40 14.03
N GLN A 46 1.21 -1.26 13.02
CA GLN A 46 1.88 -2.57 13.04
C GLN A 46 3.41 -2.46 13.02
N THR A 47 3.96 -1.39 12.44
CA THR A 47 5.41 -1.11 12.50
C THR A 47 5.85 -0.47 13.82
N GLY A 48 4.92 0.01 14.64
CA GLY A 48 5.21 0.75 15.87
C GLY A 48 5.58 2.23 15.65
N ALA A 49 5.47 2.73 14.42
CA ALA A 49 5.71 4.14 14.10
C ALA A 49 4.56 5.07 14.56
N LEU A 50 3.38 4.49 14.78
CA LEU A 50 2.19 5.19 15.24
C LEU A 50 1.55 4.43 16.42
N ALA A 51 1.15 5.17 17.46
CA ALA A 51 0.52 4.64 18.67
C ALA A 51 -0.97 4.27 18.50
#